data_AF-A0A918XXA6-F1
#
_entry.id   AF-A0A918XXA6-F1
#
_cell.length_a   1.000
_cell.length_b   1.000
_cell.length_c   1.000
_cell.angle_alpha   90.00
_cell.angle_beta   90.00
_cell.angle_gamma   90.00
#
_symmetry.space_group_name_H-M   'P 1'
#
loop_
_entity.id
_entity.type
_entity.pdbx_description
1 polymer ?
#
loop_
_entity_poly.entity_id
_entity_poly.type
_entity_poly.pdbx_seq_one_letter_code
_entity_poly.pdbx_strand_id
1 'polypeptide(L)'
;MQSTVSNHSLADVQALLRAGQFETARDRAAALIRTGGGPGDYLALAQALQHLGQRDEALNTLGIGLARWPGDRALALMRGHALMAAGRHDEAASAFERRLRDAPGDGDAMLAAAVARAQGADPGRSLPLFDTLLRAAPGRTDILYNKAIAQKAAGDLAGSEASYRTVVAQAPELHAAWRNLGNLLLDQGRLDEAAAAYHAGFLKRRARGANPGDPDLRVTSAAKLRHDLQQIEHLAERRLLAPADHGLIDAYRTVLAGVEAASSGGRAVLSDQQLARLGGSYQRILHVDPAPRITGPVINPDLDVAGITRRYFEGPAELAVVDDVLTPEALSALRRFMNDSSIWHKWRFSNDNGYVGAMLADGFFNPLLVQISEAVRAAFLDIFGPHRLQQTWAFKHSEHVEGVPIHADSAAVNVNLYTTPDDANLDPETGGIVVWDTAAPLDWDFAKINTDEDALLRHLESVGATAHRIPHRQNRIVIFDSDLVHRTDDLRFRPGYLNRRINVTMLYGRRTDTGH
;
A
#
# COMPACT_ATOMS: atom_id res chain seq x y z
N MET A 1 -42.34 42.69 -5.21
CA MET A 1 -41.39 41.57 -5.08
C MET A 1 -40.00 42.15 -4.86
N GLN A 2 -39.60 42.33 -3.60
CA GLN A 2 -38.22 42.66 -3.24
C GLN A 2 -37.43 41.35 -3.27
N SER A 3 -36.40 41.25 -4.11
CA SER A 3 -35.46 40.14 -4.05
C SER A 3 -34.66 40.29 -2.76
N THR A 4 -34.79 39.34 -1.84
CA THR A 4 -33.86 39.18 -0.72
C THR A 4 -32.49 38.83 -1.29
N VAL A 5 -31.65 39.85 -1.50
CA VAL A 5 -30.22 39.66 -1.74
C VAL A 5 -29.68 39.07 -0.45
N SER A 6 -29.50 37.74 -0.42
CA SER A 6 -28.83 37.09 0.69
C SER A 6 -27.38 37.61 0.70
N ASN A 7 -27.07 38.50 1.64
CA ASN A 7 -25.73 39.03 1.85
C ASN A 7 -24.90 37.93 2.50
N HIS A 8 -24.27 37.10 1.69
CA HIS A 8 -23.29 36.12 2.18
C HIS A 8 -22.02 36.85 2.56
N SER A 9 -21.39 36.45 3.65
CA SER A 9 -20.06 36.92 4.01
C SER A 9 -19.02 35.83 3.73
N LEU A 10 -17.77 36.24 3.53
CA LEU A 10 -16.65 35.30 3.46
C LEU A 10 -16.57 34.42 4.73
N ALA A 11 -16.96 34.97 5.89
CA ALA A 11 -16.99 34.21 7.14
C ALA A 11 -17.98 33.03 7.09
N ASP A 12 -19.14 33.22 6.44
CA ASP A 12 -20.13 32.15 6.24
C ASP A 12 -19.56 31.06 5.33
N VAL A 13 -18.90 31.44 4.23
CA VAL A 13 -18.24 30.49 3.33
C VAL A 13 -17.17 29.69 4.06
N GLN A 14 -16.35 30.35 4.89
CA GLN A 14 -15.33 29.68 5.69
C GLN A 14 -15.94 28.73 6.74
N ALA A 15 -17.10 29.06 7.30
CA ALA A 15 -17.83 28.16 8.19
C ALA A 15 -18.32 26.90 7.44
N LEU A 16 -18.85 27.06 6.24
CA LEU A 16 -19.27 25.95 5.38
C LEU A 16 -18.08 25.04 5.02
N LEU A 17 -16.92 25.61 4.67
CA LEU A 17 -15.70 24.86 4.40
C LEU A 17 -15.25 24.03 5.62
N ARG A 18 -15.26 24.62 6.82
CA ARG A 18 -14.94 23.90 8.07
C ARG A 18 -15.96 22.81 8.39
N ALA A 19 -17.21 23.00 8.00
CA ALA A 19 -18.29 22.02 8.16
C ALA A 19 -18.31 20.94 7.07
N GLY A 20 -17.40 20.99 6.09
CA GLY A 20 -17.35 20.03 4.98
C GLY A 20 -18.47 20.19 3.95
N GLN A 21 -19.19 21.31 3.96
CA GLN A 21 -20.30 21.60 3.05
C GLN A 21 -19.77 22.27 1.78
N PHE A 22 -18.98 21.52 1.00
CA PHE A 22 -18.15 22.07 -0.08
C PHE A 22 -18.95 22.59 -1.27
N GLU A 23 -20.05 21.95 -1.66
CA GLU A 23 -20.94 22.40 -2.74
C GLU A 23 -21.57 23.74 -2.40
N THR A 24 -22.12 23.86 -1.18
CA THR A 24 -22.71 25.11 -0.70
C THR A 24 -21.64 26.20 -0.56
N ALA A 25 -20.45 25.86 -0.05
CA ALA A 25 -19.33 26.79 0.04
C ALA A 25 -18.93 27.33 -1.33
N ARG A 26 -18.82 26.45 -2.34
CA ARG A 26 -18.53 26.82 -3.74
C ARG A 26 -19.56 27.82 -4.26
N ASP A 27 -20.84 27.50 -4.13
CA ASP A 27 -21.92 28.33 -4.72
C ASP A 27 -21.98 29.72 -4.07
N ARG A 28 -21.78 29.79 -2.75
CA ARG A 28 -21.75 31.05 -1.99
C ARG A 28 -20.51 31.89 -2.30
N ALA A 29 -19.33 31.26 -2.40
CA ALA A 29 -18.11 31.95 -2.80
C ALA A 29 -18.20 32.51 -4.23
N ALA A 30 -18.76 31.73 -5.16
CA ALA A 30 -18.99 32.18 -6.53
C ALA A 30 -19.97 33.36 -6.60
N ALA A 31 -20.99 33.39 -5.73
CA ALA A 31 -21.90 34.53 -5.63
C ALA A 31 -21.19 35.81 -5.15
N LEU A 32 -20.32 35.71 -4.15
CA LEU A 32 -19.51 36.83 -3.65
C LEU A 32 -18.59 37.39 -4.74
N ILE A 33 -17.97 36.51 -5.53
CA ILE A 33 -17.13 36.92 -6.65
C ILE A 33 -17.94 37.73 -7.69
N ARG A 34 -19.17 37.31 -8.02
CA ARG A 34 -20.04 38.01 -8.97
C ARG A 34 -20.42 39.42 -8.50
N THR A 35 -20.49 39.66 -7.19
CA THR A 35 -20.83 40.96 -6.60
C THR A 35 -19.60 41.82 -6.28
N GLY A 36 -18.42 41.47 -6.80
CA GLY A 36 -17.20 42.26 -6.64
C GLY A 36 -16.25 41.81 -5.54
N GLY A 37 -16.38 40.57 -5.07
CA GLY A 37 -15.58 39.95 -4.01
C GLY A 37 -14.06 40.10 -4.16
N GLY A 38 -13.35 39.99 -3.04
CA GLY A 38 -11.90 40.18 -2.91
C GLY A 38 -11.10 38.87 -2.95
N PRO A 39 -9.77 38.91 -2.75
CA PRO A 39 -8.89 37.72 -2.82
C PRO A 39 -9.36 36.54 -1.96
N GLY A 40 -9.92 36.82 -0.78
CA GLY A 40 -10.45 35.80 0.14
C GLY A 40 -11.59 34.97 -0.45
N ASP A 41 -12.42 35.55 -1.31
CA ASP A 41 -13.55 34.85 -1.92
C ASP A 41 -13.08 33.89 -3.02
N TYR A 42 -12.04 34.27 -3.77
CA TYR A 42 -11.38 33.40 -4.75
C TYR A 42 -10.62 32.26 -4.08
N LEU A 43 -9.97 32.50 -2.94
CA LEU A 43 -9.35 31.44 -2.13
C LEU A 43 -10.38 30.44 -1.63
N ALA A 44 -11.48 30.93 -1.07
CA ALA A 44 -12.53 30.08 -0.52
C ALA A 44 -13.23 29.25 -1.62
N LEU A 45 -13.49 29.86 -2.79
CA LEU A 45 -14.01 29.13 -3.95
C LEU A 45 -13.03 28.05 -4.40
N ALA A 46 -11.74 28.39 -4.58
CA ALA A 46 -10.74 27.42 -5.00
C ALA A 46 -10.55 26.27 -4.01
N GLN A 47 -10.64 26.54 -2.71
CA GLN A 47 -10.60 25.50 -1.68
C GLN A 47 -11.80 24.56 -1.78
N ALA A 48 -13.02 25.09 -1.94
CA ALA A 48 -14.23 24.28 -2.14
C ALA A 48 -14.10 23.38 -3.38
N LEU A 49 -13.67 23.95 -4.51
CA LEU A 49 -13.48 23.23 -5.77
C LEU A 49 -12.45 22.10 -5.65
N GLN A 50 -11.35 22.31 -4.90
CA GLN A 50 -10.37 21.26 -4.65
C GLN A 50 -10.96 20.08 -3.86
N HIS A 51 -11.77 20.35 -2.82
CA HIS A 51 -12.45 19.30 -2.07
C HIS A 51 -13.47 18.53 -2.91
N LEU A 52 -14.06 19.17 -3.92
CA LEU A 52 -14.97 18.56 -4.89
C LEU A 52 -14.25 17.83 -6.04
N GLY A 53 -12.90 17.83 -6.06
CA GLY A 53 -12.12 17.24 -7.16
C GLY A 53 -12.16 18.04 -8.46
N GLN A 54 -12.75 19.24 -8.46
CA GLN A 54 -12.87 20.14 -9.62
C GLN A 54 -11.58 20.94 -9.81
N ARG A 55 -10.48 20.23 -10.11
CA ARG A 55 -9.10 20.77 -10.11
C ARG A 55 -8.88 21.88 -11.13
N ASP A 56 -9.39 21.73 -12.35
CA ASP A 56 -9.19 22.72 -13.41
C ASP A 56 -9.96 24.01 -13.14
N GLU A 57 -11.18 23.92 -12.60
CA GLU A 57 -11.96 25.08 -12.19
C GLU A 57 -11.29 25.82 -11.02
N ALA A 58 -10.70 25.09 -10.07
CA ALA A 58 -9.94 25.68 -8.97
C ALA A 58 -8.74 26.46 -9.52
N LEU A 59 -8.00 25.89 -10.46
CA LEU A 59 -6.87 26.54 -11.12
C LEU A 59 -7.31 27.77 -11.93
N ASN A 60 -8.41 27.68 -12.66
CA ASN A 60 -8.94 28.82 -13.41
C ASN A 60 -9.33 29.96 -12.47
N THR A 61 -10.07 29.65 -11.40
CA THR A 61 -10.48 30.60 -10.36
C THR A 61 -9.29 31.35 -9.77
N LEU A 62 -8.24 30.62 -9.40
CA LEU A 62 -7.01 31.21 -8.86
C LEU A 62 -6.26 32.06 -9.90
N GLY A 63 -6.32 31.67 -11.18
CA GLY A 63 -5.77 32.44 -12.29
C GLY A 63 -6.47 33.79 -12.46
N ILE A 64 -7.80 33.80 -12.43
CA ILE A 64 -8.61 35.03 -12.49
C ILE A 64 -8.31 35.92 -11.28
N GLY A 65 -8.27 35.33 -10.07
CA GLY A 65 -7.91 36.05 -8.85
C GLY A 65 -6.54 36.72 -8.96
N LEU A 66 -5.51 36.01 -9.41
CA LEU A 66 -4.17 36.56 -9.60
C LEU A 66 -4.08 37.58 -10.74
N ALA A 67 -4.91 37.48 -11.78
CA ALA A 67 -4.96 38.52 -12.81
C ALA A 67 -5.47 39.86 -12.23
N ARG A 68 -6.38 39.80 -11.25
CA ARG A 68 -6.94 40.98 -10.57
C ARG A 68 -6.09 41.47 -9.40
N TRP A 69 -5.40 40.56 -8.70
CA TRP A 69 -4.45 40.89 -7.63
C TRP A 69 -3.12 40.14 -7.82
N PRO A 70 -2.24 40.59 -8.73
CA PRO A 70 -1.01 39.88 -9.08
C PRO A 70 -0.01 39.69 -7.94
N GLY A 71 -0.07 40.56 -6.92
CA GLY A 71 0.79 40.49 -5.73
C GLY A 71 0.16 39.77 -4.52
N ASP A 72 -1.05 39.21 -4.65
CA ASP A 72 -1.71 38.57 -3.52
C ASP A 72 -0.99 37.27 -3.13
N ARG A 73 -0.42 37.30 -1.94
CA ARG A 73 0.45 36.25 -1.42
C ARG A 73 -0.28 34.93 -1.22
N ALA A 74 -1.54 34.97 -0.80
CA ALA A 74 -2.30 33.78 -0.48
C ALA A 74 -2.83 33.11 -1.75
N LEU A 75 -3.30 33.89 -2.73
CA LEU A 75 -3.71 33.39 -4.05
C LEU A 75 -2.56 32.68 -4.78
N ALA A 76 -1.35 33.26 -4.76
CA ALA A 76 -0.18 32.66 -5.39
C ALA A 76 0.19 31.31 -4.75
N LEU A 77 0.17 31.23 -3.41
CA LEU A 77 0.46 30.02 -2.66
C LEU A 77 -0.60 28.93 -2.94
N MET A 78 -1.88 29.29 -2.86
CA MET A 78 -2.99 28.38 -3.15
C MET A 78 -2.93 27.85 -4.58
N ARG A 79 -2.55 28.69 -5.56
CA ARG A 79 -2.35 28.25 -6.95
C ARG A 79 -1.24 27.21 -7.07
N GLY A 80 -0.09 27.45 -6.43
CA GLY A 80 0.99 26.48 -6.42
C GLY A 80 0.56 25.14 -5.83
N HIS A 81 -0.16 25.13 -4.70
CA HIS A 81 -0.70 23.90 -4.12
C HIS A 81 -1.74 23.21 -5.01
N ALA A 82 -2.63 23.96 -5.65
CA ALA A 82 -3.59 23.42 -6.60
C ALA A 82 -2.90 22.79 -7.82
N LEU A 83 -1.82 23.39 -8.31
CA LEU A 83 -1.01 22.84 -9.40
C LEU A 83 -0.32 21.53 -8.98
N MET A 84 0.20 21.47 -7.75
CA MET A 84 0.72 20.21 -7.19
C MET A 84 -0.36 19.12 -7.12
N ALA A 85 -1.55 19.44 -6.62
CA ALA A 85 -2.66 18.49 -6.53
C ALA A 85 -3.17 18.03 -7.91
N ALA A 86 -2.93 18.82 -8.96
CA ALA A 86 -3.23 18.49 -10.35
C ALA A 86 -2.09 17.76 -11.08
N GLY A 87 -0.97 17.45 -10.42
CA GLY A 87 0.20 16.82 -11.05
C GLY A 87 1.03 17.76 -11.94
N ARG A 88 0.70 19.05 -11.97
CA ARG A 88 1.37 20.08 -12.82
C ARG A 88 2.58 20.66 -12.10
N HIS A 89 3.54 19.80 -11.77
CA HIS A 89 4.64 20.10 -10.85
C HIS A 89 5.59 21.21 -11.34
N ASP A 90 5.93 21.25 -12.63
CA ASP A 90 6.83 22.28 -13.18
C ASP A 90 6.18 23.67 -13.16
N GLU A 91 4.86 23.75 -13.38
CA GLU A 91 4.11 24.99 -13.25
C GLU A 91 3.99 25.43 -11.79
N ALA A 92 3.81 24.47 -10.87
CA ALA A 92 3.82 24.74 -9.44
C ALA A 92 5.17 25.31 -8.99
N ALA A 93 6.27 24.66 -9.40
CA ALA A 93 7.63 25.13 -9.11
C ALA A 93 7.83 26.56 -9.64
N SER A 94 7.45 26.82 -10.90
CA SER A 94 7.53 28.16 -11.48
C SER A 94 6.70 29.19 -10.70
N ALA A 95 5.54 28.82 -10.19
CA ALA A 95 4.70 29.71 -9.38
C ALA A 95 5.34 30.06 -8.03
N PHE A 96 5.92 29.08 -7.34
CA PHE A 96 6.65 29.31 -6.08
C PHE A 96 7.95 30.09 -6.29
N GLU A 97 8.71 29.79 -7.35
CA GLU A 97 9.95 30.51 -7.70
C GLU A 97 9.70 31.98 -8.02
N ARG A 98 8.57 32.33 -8.66
CA ARG A 98 8.20 33.74 -8.86
C ARG A 98 8.08 34.48 -7.54
N ARG A 99 7.49 33.85 -6.52
CA ARG A 99 7.40 34.43 -5.18
C ARG A 99 8.75 34.63 -4.52
N LEU A 100 9.69 33.69 -4.73
CA LEU A 100 11.04 33.82 -4.19
C LEU A 100 11.80 35.02 -4.77
N ARG A 101 11.45 35.49 -5.98
CA ARG A 101 12.02 36.74 -6.50
C ARG A 101 11.57 37.96 -5.70
N ASP A 102 10.32 37.99 -5.26
CA ASP A 102 9.75 39.10 -4.50
C ASP A 102 10.06 39.00 -2.98
N ALA A 103 10.26 37.78 -2.48
CA ALA A 103 10.60 37.50 -1.09
C ALA A 103 11.65 36.37 -0.97
N PRO A 104 12.95 36.66 -1.20
CA PRO A 104 14.01 35.64 -1.23
C PRO A 104 14.23 34.86 0.07
N GLY A 105 13.77 35.40 1.21
CA GLY A 105 13.86 34.74 2.52
C GLY A 105 12.63 33.91 2.91
N ASP A 106 11.64 33.76 2.03
CA ASP A 106 10.43 32.97 2.29
C ASP A 106 10.73 31.47 2.24
N GLY A 107 11.17 30.91 3.38
CA GLY A 107 11.59 29.52 3.51
C GLY A 107 10.50 28.51 3.16
N ASP A 108 9.23 28.82 3.44
CA ASP A 108 8.10 27.96 3.09
C ASP A 108 7.87 27.95 1.58
N ALA A 109 7.96 29.11 0.92
CA ALA A 109 7.91 29.17 -0.54
C ALA A 109 9.11 28.44 -1.19
N MET A 110 10.29 28.50 -0.57
CA MET A 110 11.48 27.79 -1.06
C MET A 110 11.33 26.28 -0.90
N LEU A 111 10.79 25.81 0.21
CA LEU A 111 10.47 24.40 0.41
C LEU A 111 9.41 23.92 -0.58
N ALA A 112 8.34 24.70 -0.78
CA ALA A 112 7.31 24.39 -1.76
C ALA A 112 7.86 24.33 -3.20
N ALA A 113 8.73 25.26 -3.58
CA ALA A 113 9.44 25.24 -4.87
C ALA A 113 10.32 24.00 -5.01
N ALA A 114 11.12 23.67 -3.98
CA ALA A 114 12.00 22.51 -3.98
C ALA A 114 11.21 21.19 -4.13
N VAL A 115 10.14 21.02 -3.36
CA VAL A 115 9.28 19.83 -3.43
C VAL A 115 8.57 19.74 -4.78
N ALA A 116 8.08 20.85 -5.32
CA ALA A 116 7.48 20.87 -6.65
C ALA A 116 8.49 20.47 -7.74
N ARG A 117 9.70 21.04 -7.69
CA ARG A 117 10.76 20.70 -8.64
C ARG A 117 11.20 19.23 -8.53
N ALA A 118 11.25 18.69 -7.31
CA ALA A 118 11.60 17.30 -7.05
C ALA A 118 10.61 16.29 -7.68
N GLN A 119 9.35 16.70 -7.88
CA GLN A 119 8.31 15.87 -8.52
C GLN A 119 8.14 16.19 -10.01
N GLY A 120 8.81 17.24 -10.51
CA GLY A 120 8.75 17.66 -11.91
C GLY A 120 9.69 16.87 -12.82
N ALA A 121 9.89 17.38 -14.04
CA ALA A 121 10.69 16.70 -15.06
C ALA A 121 12.19 16.62 -14.73
N ASP A 122 12.69 17.50 -13.87
CA ASP A 122 14.11 17.58 -13.49
C ASP A 122 14.27 17.70 -11.96
N PRO A 123 14.23 16.56 -11.24
CA PRO A 123 14.35 16.52 -9.79
C PRO A 123 15.69 17.04 -9.27
N GLY A 124 16.77 16.90 -10.05
CA GLY A 124 18.12 17.30 -9.65
C GLY A 124 18.22 18.80 -9.35
N ARG A 125 17.46 19.63 -10.06
CA ARG A 125 17.40 21.08 -9.82
C ARG A 125 16.77 21.49 -8.49
N SER A 126 16.12 20.58 -7.78
CA SER A 126 15.61 20.85 -6.43
C SER A 126 16.70 20.80 -5.35
N LEU A 127 17.81 20.06 -5.58
CA LEU A 127 18.82 19.80 -4.56
C LEU A 127 19.49 21.06 -3.99
N PRO A 128 19.86 22.08 -4.81
CA PRO A 128 20.42 23.32 -4.28
C PRO A 128 19.46 24.11 -3.37
N LEU A 129 18.14 24.00 -3.61
CA LEU A 129 17.12 24.62 -2.77
C LEU A 129 17.04 23.91 -1.42
N PHE A 130 17.04 22.57 -1.41
CA PHE A 130 17.13 21.80 -0.17
C PHE A 130 18.41 22.08 0.61
N ASP A 131 19.55 22.20 -0.06
CA ASP A 131 20.82 22.54 0.60
C ASP A 131 20.81 23.94 1.22
N THR A 132 20.15 24.90 0.56
CA THR A 132 19.97 26.26 1.10
C THR A 132 19.09 26.25 2.34
N LEU A 133 17.97 25.51 2.29
CA LEU A 133 17.08 25.32 3.43
C LEU A 133 17.79 24.66 4.62
N LEU A 134 18.57 23.61 4.36
CA LEU A 134 19.31 22.89 5.41
C LEU A 134 20.48 23.70 5.97
N ARG A 135 21.13 24.57 5.19
CA ARG A 135 22.11 25.53 5.74
C ARG A 135 21.46 26.53 6.69
N ALA A 136 20.26 27.00 6.35
CA ALA A 136 19.51 27.93 7.20
C ALA A 136 18.94 27.24 8.46
N ALA A 137 18.57 25.96 8.36
CA ALA A 137 18.01 25.19 9.47
C ALA A 137 18.49 23.72 9.46
N PRO A 138 19.71 23.43 9.97
CA PRO A 138 20.34 22.09 9.85
C PRO A 138 19.59 20.93 10.52
N GLY A 139 18.71 21.21 11.49
CA GLY A 139 17.94 20.20 12.22
C GLY A 139 16.58 19.85 11.61
N ARG A 140 16.23 20.38 10.42
CA ARG A 140 14.92 20.16 9.79
C ARG A 140 14.85 18.81 9.08
N THR A 141 14.52 17.77 9.83
CA THR A 141 14.42 16.38 9.33
C THR A 141 13.38 16.21 8.22
N ASP A 142 12.32 17.02 8.21
CA ASP A 142 11.32 17.05 7.14
C ASP A 142 11.90 17.52 5.80
N ILE A 143 12.81 18.50 5.82
CA ILE A 143 13.52 18.99 4.64
C ILE A 143 14.53 17.94 4.17
N LEU A 144 15.27 17.32 5.09
CA LEU A 144 16.20 16.24 4.76
C LEU A 144 15.49 15.01 4.16
N TYR A 145 14.31 14.67 4.69
CA TYR A 145 13.46 13.61 4.13
C TYR A 145 13.01 13.92 2.71
N ASN A 146 12.55 15.14 2.43
CA ASN A 146 12.18 15.56 1.08
C ASN A 146 13.38 15.62 0.13
N LYS A 147 14.56 16.03 0.63
CA LYS A 147 15.82 15.95 -0.13
C LYS A 147 16.15 14.50 -0.49
N ALA A 148 16.01 13.55 0.44
CA ALA A 148 16.26 12.13 0.17
C ALA A 148 15.36 11.58 -0.94
N ILE A 149 14.07 11.96 -0.96
CA ILE A 149 13.14 11.64 -2.05
C ILE A 149 13.64 12.22 -3.38
N ALA A 150 14.01 13.50 -3.38
CA ALA A 150 14.51 14.19 -4.58
C ALA A 150 15.80 13.57 -5.12
N GLN A 151 16.73 13.17 -4.24
CA GLN A 151 17.96 12.47 -4.60
C GLN A 151 17.66 11.14 -5.29
N LYS A 152 16.71 10.35 -4.76
CA LYS A 152 16.28 9.10 -5.41
C LYS A 152 15.71 9.37 -6.80
N ALA A 153 14.83 10.36 -6.92
CA ALA A 153 14.21 10.74 -8.19
C ALA A 153 15.25 11.27 -9.21
N ALA A 154 16.31 11.92 -8.75
CA ALA A 154 17.42 12.39 -9.57
C ALA A 154 18.47 11.30 -9.90
N GLY A 155 18.30 10.07 -9.39
CA GLY A 155 19.27 8.98 -9.57
C GLY A 155 20.47 9.00 -8.62
N ASP A 156 20.56 9.96 -7.70
CA ASP A 156 21.56 9.99 -6.61
C ASP A 156 21.16 9.02 -5.50
N LEU A 157 21.29 7.71 -5.78
CA LEU A 157 20.89 6.66 -4.85
C LEU A 157 21.75 6.67 -3.58
N ALA A 158 23.05 6.95 -3.69
CA ALA A 158 23.98 6.99 -2.56
C ALA A 158 23.67 8.17 -1.62
N GLY A 159 23.45 9.36 -2.17
CA GLY A 159 23.04 10.51 -1.38
C GLY A 159 21.64 10.34 -0.77
N SER A 160 20.71 9.72 -1.51
CA SER A 160 19.38 9.38 -0.98
C SER A 160 19.47 8.46 0.23
N GLU A 161 20.27 7.38 0.15
CA GLU A 161 20.46 6.45 1.27
C GLU A 161 21.07 7.16 2.49
N ALA A 162 22.13 7.95 2.30
CA ALA A 162 22.78 8.68 3.39
C ALA A 162 21.79 9.64 4.08
N SER A 163 20.98 10.35 3.30
CA SER A 163 19.94 11.24 3.83
C SER A 163 18.86 10.46 4.58
N TYR A 164 18.34 9.35 4.02
CA TYR A 164 17.34 8.53 4.72
C TYR A 164 17.88 7.92 6.02
N ARG A 165 19.12 7.40 6.03
CA ARG A 165 19.77 6.88 7.24
C ARG A 165 19.89 7.95 8.32
N THR A 166 20.22 9.18 7.93
CA THR A 166 20.24 10.33 8.84
C THR A 166 18.84 10.65 9.37
N VAL A 167 17.82 10.67 8.50
CA VAL A 167 16.43 10.92 8.88
C VAL A 167 15.95 9.90 9.90
N VAL A 168 16.15 8.60 9.67
CA VAL A 168 15.66 7.56 10.56
C VAL A 168 16.42 7.51 11.89
N ALA A 169 17.67 7.97 11.93
CA ALA A 169 18.43 8.15 13.16
C ALA A 169 17.93 9.34 14.00
N GLN A 170 17.55 10.45 13.36
CA GLN A 170 17.08 11.67 14.02
C GLN A 170 15.59 11.64 14.39
N ALA A 171 14.76 11.03 13.54
CA ALA A 171 13.32 10.92 13.68
C ALA A 171 12.88 9.46 13.50
N PRO A 172 13.22 8.56 14.45
CA PRO A 172 12.93 7.14 14.32
C PRO A 172 11.42 6.82 14.24
N GLU A 173 10.55 7.71 14.71
CA GLU A 173 9.09 7.55 14.64
C GLU A 173 8.50 7.89 13.25
N LEU A 174 9.29 8.49 12.35
CA LEU A 174 8.90 8.77 10.97
C LEU A 174 8.97 7.46 10.13
N HIS A 175 8.01 6.57 10.36
CA HIS A 175 7.90 5.27 9.67
C HIS A 175 7.90 5.36 8.13
N ALA A 176 7.46 6.48 7.56
CA ALA A 176 7.53 6.72 6.12
C ALA A 176 8.99 6.76 5.60
N ALA A 177 9.94 7.27 6.39
CA ALA A 177 11.37 7.27 6.04
C ALA A 177 11.96 5.86 6.05
N TRP A 178 11.61 5.05 7.05
CA TRP A 178 12.00 3.63 7.09
C TRP A 178 11.48 2.85 5.88
N ARG A 179 10.21 3.05 5.51
CA ARG A 179 9.63 2.42 4.32
C ARG A 179 10.35 2.85 3.04
N ASN A 180 10.64 4.14 2.88
CA ASN A 180 11.34 4.61 1.68
C ASN A 180 12.80 4.13 1.63
N LEU A 181 13.46 4.01 2.78
CA LEU A 181 14.77 3.36 2.88
C LEU A 181 14.69 1.89 2.47
N GLY A 182 13.69 1.16 2.97
CA GLY A 182 13.42 -0.23 2.58
C GLY A 182 13.21 -0.37 1.06
N ASN A 183 12.39 0.49 0.46
CA ASN A 183 12.17 0.50 -0.99
C ASN A 183 13.48 0.77 -1.77
N LEU A 184 14.29 1.74 -1.32
CA LEU A 184 15.57 2.06 -1.96
C LEU A 184 16.55 0.87 -1.90
N LEU A 185 16.62 0.19 -0.75
CA LEU A 185 17.47 -0.99 -0.57
C LEU A 185 16.97 -2.19 -1.36
N LEU A 186 15.65 -2.35 -1.48
CA LEU A 186 15.01 -3.36 -2.32
C LEU A 186 15.33 -3.15 -3.80
N ASP A 187 15.22 -1.91 -4.29
CA ASP A 187 15.59 -1.52 -5.66
C ASP A 187 17.07 -1.84 -5.96
N GLN A 188 17.95 -1.73 -4.96
CA GLN A 188 19.38 -2.09 -5.06
C GLN A 188 19.64 -3.60 -4.90
N GLY A 189 18.63 -4.41 -4.58
CA GLY A 189 18.73 -5.84 -4.28
C GLY A 189 19.43 -6.18 -2.96
N ARG A 190 19.52 -5.22 -2.03
CA ARG A 190 20.07 -5.42 -0.67
C ARG A 190 18.94 -5.91 0.26
N LEU A 191 18.49 -7.15 0.02
CA LEU A 191 17.24 -7.68 0.56
C LEU A 191 17.22 -7.77 2.09
N ASP A 192 18.31 -8.21 2.74
CA ASP A 192 18.37 -8.27 4.21
C ASP A 192 18.26 -6.89 4.85
N GLU A 193 18.93 -5.88 4.28
CA GLU A 193 18.85 -4.51 4.78
C GLU A 193 17.48 -3.89 4.53
N ALA A 194 16.85 -4.21 3.39
CA ALA A 194 15.49 -3.82 3.10
C ALA A 194 14.51 -4.42 4.12
N ALA A 195 14.62 -5.73 4.42
CA ALA A 195 13.84 -6.40 5.45
C ALA A 195 14.00 -5.75 6.82
N ALA A 196 15.23 -5.43 7.23
CA ALA A 196 15.49 -4.72 8.47
C ALA A 196 14.85 -3.32 8.51
N ALA A 197 14.93 -2.55 7.42
CA ALA A 197 14.33 -1.23 7.33
C ALA A 197 12.80 -1.27 7.36
N TYR A 198 12.17 -2.18 6.61
CA TYR A 198 10.72 -2.36 6.65
C TYR A 198 10.24 -2.82 8.03
N HIS A 199 10.94 -3.76 8.65
CA HIS A 199 10.62 -4.23 10.00
C HIS A 199 10.69 -3.09 11.01
N ALA A 200 11.76 -2.27 10.98
CA ALA A 200 11.87 -1.09 11.83
C ALA A 200 10.69 -0.12 11.60
N GLY A 201 10.37 0.21 10.35
CA GLY A 201 9.23 1.07 10.02
C GLY A 201 7.88 0.53 10.50
N PHE A 202 7.67 -0.78 10.36
CA PHE A 202 6.49 -1.49 10.83
C PHE A 202 6.31 -1.38 12.34
N LEU A 203 7.37 -1.67 13.12
CA LEU A 203 7.34 -1.56 14.58
C LEU A 203 6.91 -0.17 15.05
N LYS A 204 7.38 0.88 14.37
CA LYS A 204 7.04 2.28 14.67
C LYS A 204 5.60 2.63 14.30
N ARG A 205 5.17 2.24 13.09
CA ARG A 205 3.81 2.49 12.60
C ARG A 205 2.75 1.77 13.44
N ARG A 206 3.04 0.57 13.92
CA ARG A 206 2.07 -0.35 14.56
C ARG A 206 2.29 -0.52 16.06
N ALA A 207 3.18 0.26 16.67
CA ALA A 207 3.33 0.31 18.12
C ALA A 207 2.02 0.75 18.81
N ARG A 208 1.74 0.21 20.00
CA ARG A 208 0.58 0.62 20.79
C ARG A 208 0.60 2.13 21.05
N GLY A 209 -0.55 2.78 20.85
CA GLY A 209 -0.69 4.23 21.02
C GLY A 209 -0.12 5.08 19.87
N ALA A 210 0.56 4.49 18.87
CA ALA A 210 0.99 5.24 17.68
C ALA A 210 -0.24 5.74 16.89
N ASN A 211 -0.16 6.95 16.36
CA ASN A 211 -1.18 7.59 15.50
C ASN A 211 -2.64 7.28 15.90
N PRO A 212 -3.11 7.68 17.10
CA PRO A 212 -4.44 7.31 17.60
C PRO A 212 -5.59 7.96 16.80
N GLY A 213 -5.29 9.01 16.04
CA GLY A 213 -6.23 9.68 15.13
C GLY A 213 -6.32 9.06 13.74
N ASP A 214 -5.65 7.94 13.49
CA ASP A 214 -5.69 7.25 12.19
C ASP A 214 -7.14 6.80 11.87
N PRO A 215 -7.76 7.34 10.81
CA PRO A 215 -9.15 7.00 10.46
C PRO A 215 -9.32 5.51 10.12
N ASP A 216 -8.25 4.82 9.70
CA ASP A 216 -8.29 3.38 9.42
C ASP A 216 -8.48 2.53 10.69
N LEU A 217 -8.31 3.12 11.88
CA LEU A 217 -8.62 2.45 13.14
C LEU A 217 -10.11 2.27 13.38
N ARG A 218 -10.97 3.08 12.77
CA ARG A 218 -12.43 2.97 12.95
C ARG A 218 -13.06 1.95 12.02
N VAL A 219 -12.48 1.76 10.85
CA VAL A 219 -13.11 0.95 9.80
C VAL A 219 -12.67 -0.51 9.95
N THR A 220 -13.64 -1.42 10.01
CA THR A 220 -13.42 -2.86 10.19
C THR A 220 -14.45 -3.69 9.43
N SER A 221 -14.45 -5.00 9.66
CA SER A 221 -15.50 -5.95 9.29
C SER A 221 -15.61 -7.05 10.36
N ALA A 222 -16.72 -7.77 10.40
CA ALA A 222 -16.86 -8.93 11.29
C ALA A 222 -15.77 -9.99 11.01
N ALA A 223 -15.40 -10.20 9.74
CA ALA A 223 -14.33 -11.11 9.36
C ALA A 223 -12.96 -10.70 9.94
N LYS A 224 -12.63 -9.40 9.93
CA LYS A 224 -11.39 -8.90 10.53
C LYS A 224 -11.37 -9.10 12.05
N LEU A 225 -12.45 -8.74 12.74
CA LEU A 225 -12.55 -8.90 14.19
C LEU A 225 -12.50 -10.38 14.61
N ARG A 226 -13.12 -11.27 13.83
CA ARG A 226 -13.06 -12.72 14.04
C ARG A 226 -11.65 -13.26 13.83
N HIS A 227 -10.97 -12.82 12.77
CA HIS A 227 -9.56 -13.15 12.55
C HIS A 227 -8.70 -12.71 13.76
N ASP A 228 -8.87 -11.48 14.22
CA ASP A 228 -8.06 -10.94 15.32
C ASP A 228 -8.33 -11.65 16.63
N LEU A 229 -9.60 -11.94 16.94
CA LEU A 229 -9.98 -12.75 18.10
C LEU A 229 -9.27 -14.11 18.08
N GLN A 230 -9.38 -14.83 16.96
CA GLN A 230 -8.74 -16.13 16.79
C GLN A 230 -7.21 -16.05 16.87
N GLN A 231 -6.60 -14.97 16.37
CA GLN A 231 -5.16 -14.74 16.54
C GLN A 231 -4.79 -14.52 18.01
N ILE A 232 -5.55 -13.71 18.74
CA ILE A 232 -5.28 -13.44 20.17
C ILE A 232 -5.40 -14.72 20.98
N GLU A 233 -6.43 -15.54 20.72
CA GLU A 233 -6.61 -16.86 21.33
C GLU A 233 -5.41 -17.78 21.03
N HIS A 234 -4.99 -17.87 19.77
CA HIS A 234 -3.80 -18.64 19.35
C HIS A 234 -2.52 -18.16 20.07
N LEU A 235 -2.31 -16.85 20.18
CA LEU A 235 -1.16 -16.30 20.90
C LEU A 235 -1.20 -16.62 22.40
N ALA A 236 -2.38 -16.62 23.01
CA ALA A 236 -2.54 -16.99 24.41
C ALA A 236 -2.23 -18.48 24.63
N GLU A 237 -2.74 -19.36 23.78
CA GLU A 237 -2.46 -20.81 23.79
C GLU A 237 -0.97 -21.11 23.63
N ARG A 238 -0.30 -20.36 22.75
CA ARG A 238 1.15 -20.46 22.50
C ARG A 238 2.00 -19.79 23.58
N ARG A 239 1.38 -19.12 24.57
CA ARG A 239 2.04 -18.30 25.61
C ARG A 239 2.91 -17.17 25.05
N LEU A 240 2.48 -16.62 23.91
CA LEU A 240 3.10 -15.48 23.22
C LEU A 240 2.38 -14.16 23.49
N LEU A 241 1.17 -14.21 24.06
CA LEU A 241 0.41 -13.04 24.49
C LEU A 241 0.85 -12.58 25.89
N ALA A 242 1.08 -11.27 26.07
CA ALA A 242 1.45 -10.73 27.37
C ALA A 242 0.33 -10.94 28.41
N PRO A 243 0.64 -11.19 29.70
CA PRO A 243 -0.37 -11.35 30.76
C PRO A 243 -1.40 -10.20 30.83
N ALA A 244 -0.94 -8.96 30.64
CA ALA A 244 -1.80 -7.77 30.64
C ALA A 244 -2.83 -7.75 29.49
N ASP A 245 -2.63 -8.55 28.45
CA ASP A 245 -3.44 -8.57 27.24
C ASP A 245 -4.45 -9.72 27.18
N HIS A 246 -4.50 -10.58 28.19
CA HIS A 246 -5.43 -11.72 28.21
C HIS A 246 -6.90 -11.27 28.18
N GLY A 247 -7.20 -10.10 28.77
CA GLY A 247 -8.54 -9.50 28.71
C GLY A 247 -8.99 -9.07 27.31
N LEU A 248 -8.08 -9.01 26.32
CA LEU A 248 -8.43 -8.69 24.94
C LEU A 248 -9.36 -9.73 24.32
N ILE A 249 -9.27 -11.01 24.72
CA ILE A 249 -10.14 -12.07 24.19
C ILE A 249 -11.62 -11.71 24.42
N ASP A 250 -11.99 -11.36 25.65
CA ASP A 250 -13.37 -10.99 25.98
C ASP A 250 -13.77 -9.65 25.36
N ALA A 251 -12.83 -8.71 25.25
CA ALA A 251 -13.04 -7.43 24.58
C ALA A 251 -13.39 -7.61 23.09
N TYR A 252 -12.58 -8.37 22.33
CA TYR A 252 -12.83 -8.66 20.93
C TYR A 252 -14.10 -9.48 20.73
N ARG A 253 -14.35 -10.49 21.58
CA ARG A 253 -15.60 -11.27 21.52
C ARG A 253 -16.83 -10.38 21.68
N THR A 254 -16.79 -9.44 22.63
CA THR A 254 -17.90 -8.49 22.84
C THR A 254 -18.10 -7.56 21.64
N VAL A 255 -17.00 -6.97 21.13
CA VAL A 255 -17.08 -6.03 19.99
C VAL A 255 -17.53 -6.74 18.72
N LEU A 256 -17.01 -7.95 18.46
CA LEU A 256 -17.42 -8.79 17.33
C LEU A 256 -18.93 -9.07 17.37
N ALA A 257 -19.46 -9.56 18.50
CA ALA A 257 -20.89 -9.82 18.65
C ALA A 257 -21.75 -8.58 18.40
N GLY A 258 -21.30 -7.41 18.87
CA GLY A 258 -21.99 -6.14 18.61
C GLY A 258 -21.97 -5.74 17.12
N VAL A 259 -20.86 -5.96 16.41
CA VAL A 259 -20.74 -5.68 14.98
C VAL A 259 -21.58 -6.64 14.14
N GLU A 260 -21.59 -7.93 14.49
CA GLU A 260 -22.42 -8.95 13.84
C GLU A 260 -23.93 -8.71 14.06
N ALA A 261 -24.32 -8.20 15.22
CA ALA A 261 -25.71 -7.83 15.49
C ALA A 261 -26.16 -6.56 14.73
N ALA A 262 -25.24 -5.63 14.47
CA ALA A 262 -25.54 -4.34 13.86
C ALA A 262 -25.44 -4.33 12.32
N SER A 263 -24.82 -5.35 11.72
CA SER A 263 -24.61 -5.43 10.26
C SER A 263 -24.87 -6.83 9.75
N SER A 264 -25.53 -6.96 8.61
CA SER A 264 -25.78 -8.24 7.93
C SER A 264 -24.58 -8.74 7.12
N GLY A 265 -23.35 -8.33 7.50
CA GLY A 265 -22.12 -8.52 6.72
C GLY A 265 -21.57 -7.20 6.17
N GLY A 266 -20.28 -7.19 5.80
CA GLY A 266 -19.65 -6.03 5.19
C GLY A 266 -18.84 -5.12 6.14
N ARG A 267 -18.60 -3.90 5.64
CA ARG A 267 -17.81 -2.85 6.29
C ARG A 267 -18.56 -2.30 7.49
N ALA A 268 -17.89 -2.28 8.63
CA ALA A 268 -18.37 -1.70 9.87
C ALA A 268 -17.51 -0.51 10.29
N VAL A 269 -18.12 0.42 11.03
CA VAL A 269 -17.43 1.54 11.68
C VAL A 269 -17.56 1.38 13.18
N LEU A 270 -16.44 1.20 13.87
CA LEU A 270 -16.40 1.06 15.32
C LEU A 270 -16.76 2.39 15.99
N SER A 271 -17.63 2.32 17.00
CA SER A 271 -17.91 3.44 17.89
C SER A 271 -16.71 3.72 18.80
N ASP A 272 -16.66 4.92 19.38
CA ASP A 272 -15.60 5.29 20.34
C ASP A 272 -15.58 4.32 21.54
N GLN A 273 -16.74 3.85 21.98
CA GLN A 273 -16.86 2.86 23.06
C GLN A 273 -16.28 1.49 22.65
N GLN A 274 -16.55 1.04 21.42
CA GLN A 274 -15.99 -0.20 20.90
C GLN A 274 -14.47 -0.09 20.74
N LEU A 275 -13.96 1.02 20.20
CA LEU A 275 -12.52 1.27 20.09
C LEU A 275 -11.82 1.31 21.45
N ALA A 276 -12.41 2.01 22.43
CA ALA A 276 -11.88 2.05 23.78
C ALA A 276 -11.83 0.66 24.41
N ARG A 277 -12.84 -0.18 24.16
CA ARG A 277 -12.88 -1.58 24.63
C ARG A 277 -11.77 -2.43 24.01
N LEU A 278 -11.38 -2.18 22.76
CA LEU A 278 -10.24 -2.87 22.14
C LEU A 278 -8.88 -2.41 22.71
N GLY A 279 -8.84 -1.43 23.61
CA GLY A 279 -7.65 -1.12 24.42
C GLY A 279 -6.43 -0.66 23.61
N GLY A 280 -6.64 -0.08 22.43
CA GLY A 280 -5.55 0.31 21.53
C GLY A 280 -4.79 -0.87 20.91
N SER A 281 -5.34 -2.08 20.93
CA SER A 281 -4.75 -3.27 20.28
C SER A 281 -5.16 -3.43 18.82
N TYR A 282 -6.27 -2.80 18.39
CA TYR A 282 -6.78 -2.95 17.03
C TYR A 282 -5.79 -2.38 16.01
N GLN A 283 -5.42 -3.20 15.01
CA GLN A 283 -4.41 -2.86 14.00
C GLN A 283 -3.04 -2.48 14.62
N ARG A 284 -2.69 -3.08 15.76
CA ARG A 284 -1.43 -2.89 16.48
C ARG A 284 -0.74 -4.22 16.76
N ILE A 285 0.55 -4.13 17.06
CA ILE A 285 1.39 -5.29 17.34
C ILE A 285 1.03 -5.86 18.72
N LEU A 286 0.87 -7.18 18.75
CA LEU A 286 0.77 -8.00 19.97
C LEU A 286 2.01 -8.90 20.11
N HIS A 287 2.38 -9.58 19.03
CA HIS A 287 3.56 -10.43 18.93
C HIS A 287 4.10 -10.43 17.48
N VAL A 288 5.41 -10.55 17.30
CA VAL A 288 6.04 -10.72 15.98
C VAL A 288 7.16 -11.75 16.14
N ASP A 289 7.07 -12.87 15.43
CA ASP A 289 8.16 -13.84 15.37
C ASP A 289 9.30 -13.23 14.51
N PRO A 290 10.56 -13.28 14.96
CA PRO A 290 11.68 -12.66 14.25
C PRO A 290 12.05 -13.37 12.94
N ALA A 291 11.64 -14.62 12.76
CA ALA A 291 11.86 -15.45 11.57
C ALA A 291 13.30 -15.33 11.01
N PRO A 292 14.33 -15.74 11.79
CA PRO A 292 15.71 -15.67 11.33
C PRO A 292 15.97 -16.64 10.17
N ARG A 293 17.04 -16.38 9.42
CA ARG A 293 17.58 -17.35 8.47
C ARG A 293 17.92 -18.67 9.18
N ILE A 294 17.76 -19.79 8.48
CA ILE A 294 18.13 -21.13 8.97
C ILE A 294 19.45 -21.58 8.34
N THR A 295 20.20 -22.45 9.04
CA THR A 295 21.56 -22.88 8.65
C THR A 295 21.57 -23.92 7.52
N GLY A 296 20.44 -24.60 7.27
CA GLY A 296 20.30 -25.62 6.22
C GLY A 296 19.67 -25.11 4.92
N PRO A 297 19.51 -26.00 3.90
CA PRO A 297 18.77 -25.65 2.69
C PRO A 297 17.31 -25.34 3.03
N VAL A 298 16.80 -24.26 2.45
CA VAL A 298 15.36 -23.92 2.54
C VAL A 298 14.56 -24.55 1.41
N ILE A 299 15.20 -24.88 0.29
CA ILE A 299 14.60 -25.58 -0.85
C ILE A 299 14.89 -27.06 -0.73
N ASN A 300 13.90 -27.88 -1.06
CA ASN A 300 14.03 -29.32 -1.12
C ASN A 300 15.11 -29.73 -2.15
N PRO A 301 16.19 -30.41 -1.73
CA PRO A 301 17.29 -30.78 -2.62
C PRO A 301 16.91 -31.87 -3.64
N ASP A 302 15.79 -32.58 -3.42
CA ASP A 302 15.36 -33.70 -4.28
C ASP A 302 14.47 -33.26 -5.46
N LEU A 303 14.29 -31.94 -5.66
CA LEU A 303 13.49 -31.41 -6.77
C LEU A 303 14.15 -31.69 -8.12
N ASP A 304 13.35 -32.18 -9.07
CA ASP A 304 13.73 -32.26 -10.50
C ASP A 304 13.69 -30.87 -11.15
N VAL A 305 14.62 -30.01 -10.75
CA VAL A 305 14.72 -28.62 -11.22
C VAL A 305 14.80 -28.56 -12.75
N ALA A 306 15.60 -29.43 -13.36
CA ALA A 306 15.79 -29.44 -14.81
C ALA A 306 14.50 -29.83 -15.57
N GLY A 307 13.77 -30.85 -15.09
CA GLY A 307 12.50 -31.23 -15.68
C GLY A 307 11.39 -30.21 -15.44
N ILE A 308 11.35 -29.59 -14.26
CA ILE A 308 10.42 -28.49 -13.96
C ILE A 308 10.67 -27.29 -14.89
N THR A 309 11.93 -26.87 -15.01
CA THR A 309 12.34 -25.73 -15.86
C THR A 309 11.99 -26.00 -17.32
N ARG A 310 12.21 -27.22 -17.79
CA ARG A 310 11.81 -27.62 -19.13
C ARG A 310 10.29 -27.54 -19.34
N ARG A 311 9.50 -28.07 -18.39
CA ARG A 311 8.04 -28.01 -18.44
C ARG A 311 7.50 -26.57 -18.41
N TYR A 312 8.20 -25.65 -17.75
CA TYR A 312 7.86 -24.23 -17.76
C TYR A 312 7.90 -23.67 -19.19
N PHE A 313 9.04 -23.84 -19.88
CA PHE A 313 9.22 -23.28 -21.23
C PHE A 313 8.51 -24.05 -22.35
N GLU A 314 8.29 -25.36 -22.17
CA GLU A 314 7.57 -26.20 -23.14
C GLU A 314 6.05 -26.21 -22.90
N GLY A 315 5.60 -25.80 -21.71
CA GLY A 315 4.22 -25.86 -21.28
C GLY A 315 3.36 -24.70 -21.79
N PRO A 316 2.02 -24.85 -21.78
CA PRO A 316 1.14 -23.73 -22.04
C PRO A 316 1.30 -22.67 -20.94
N ALA A 317 1.25 -21.40 -21.33
CA ALA A 317 1.23 -20.25 -20.41
C ALA A 317 2.49 -20.06 -19.55
N GLU A 318 3.68 -20.51 -19.98
CA GLU A 318 4.94 -20.38 -19.23
C GLU A 318 4.73 -20.62 -17.72
N LEU A 319 4.16 -21.78 -17.39
CA LEU A 319 3.64 -22.09 -16.06
C LEU A 319 4.24 -23.38 -15.51
N ALA A 320 4.73 -23.34 -14.28
CA ALA A 320 5.24 -24.49 -13.55
C ALA A 320 4.57 -24.64 -12.18
N VAL A 321 4.16 -25.87 -11.88
CA VAL A 321 3.71 -26.28 -10.55
C VAL A 321 4.80 -27.12 -9.91
N VAL A 322 5.23 -26.74 -8.71
CA VAL A 322 6.29 -27.42 -7.96
C VAL A 322 5.76 -27.79 -6.59
N ASP A 323 5.64 -29.09 -6.33
CA ASP A 323 5.25 -29.63 -5.04
C ASP A 323 6.46 -29.87 -4.14
N ASP A 324 6.21 -29.84 -2.83
CA ASP A 324 7.20 -30.14 -1.81
C ASP A 324 8.47 -29.26 -1.93
N VAL A 325 8.26 -27.97 -2.22
CA VAL A 325 9.34 -27.04 -2.59
C VAL A 325 10.26 -26.66 -1.43
N LEU A 326 9.71 -26.44 -0.23
CA LEU A 326 10.50 -26.12 0.95
C LEU A 326 10.90 -27.38 1.72
N THR A 327 12.05 -27.33 2.40
CA THR A 327 12.37 -28.35 3.39
C THR A 327 11.37 -28.32 4.56
N PRO A 328 11.14 -29.45 5.27
CA PRO A 328 10.22 -29.48 6.40
C PRO A 328 10.53 -28.43 7.49
N GLU A 329 11.81 -28.16 7.73
CA GLU A 329 12.26 -27.13 8.67
C GLU A 329 11.85 -25.72 8.20
N ALA A 330 12.11 -25.39 6.93
CA ALA A 330 11.77 -24.09 6.36
C ALA A 330 10.25 -23.86 6.30
N LEU A 331 9.47 -24.87 5.89
CA LEU A 331 8.01 -24.81 5.90
C LEU A 331 7.47 -24.60 7.32
N SER A 332 7.99 -25.34 8.30
CA SER A 332 7.59 -25.22 9.70
C SER A 332 7.91 -23.82 10.25
N ALA A 333 9.10 -23.29 9.98
CA ALA A 333 9.52 -21.96 10.40
C ALA A 333 8.66 -20.86 9.76
N LEU A 334 8.38 -20.95 8.46
CA LEU A 334 7.51 -20.00 7.75
C LEU A 334 6.08 -20.04 8.31
N ARG A 335 5.53 -21.24 8.51
CA ARG A 335 4.19 -21.43 9.12
C ARG A 335 4.11 -20.87 10.52
N ARG A 336 5.15 -21.07 11.35
CA ARG A 336 5.22 -20.47 12.69
C ARG A 336 5.16 -18.95 12.58
N PHE A 337 6.03 -18.34 11.76
CA PHE A 337 6.05 -16.89 11.55
C PHE A 337 4.67 -16.33 11.16
N MET A 338 4.02 -16.93 10.15
CA MET A 338 2.73 -16.44 9.64
C MET A 338 1.58 -16.58 10.64
N ASN A 339 1.60 -17.59 11.51
CA ASN A 339 0.53 -17.78 12.50
C ASN A 339 0.81 -17.07 13.83
N ASP A 340 2.07 -16.97 14.23
CA ASP A 340 2.45 -16.35 15.50
C ASP A 340 2.59 -14.81 15.36
N SER A 341 2.69 -14.24 14.15
CA SER A 341 2.90 -12.79 13.98
C SER A 341 1.63 -11.97 13.76
N SER A 342 1.51 -10.85 14.49
CA SER A 342 0.45 -9.82 14.36
C SER A 342 0.70 -8.84 13.20
N ILE A 343 0.94 -9.39 12.01
CA ILE A 343 1.25 -8.65 10.76
C ILE A 343 0.03 -8.53 9.83
N TRP A 344 -1.10 -9.07 10.24
CA TRP A 344 -2.30 -9.20 9.42
C TRP A 344 -3.20 -7.97 9.55
N HIS A 345 -3.19 -7.14 8.52
CA HIS A 345 -3.93 -5.88 8.49
C HIS A 345 -5.06 -5.90 7.48
N LYS A 346 -6.00 -4.98 7.65
CA LYS A 346 -7.00 -4.71 6.63
C LYS A 346 -6.29 -4.26 5.35
N TRP A 347 -6.66 -4.83 4.21
CA TRP A 347 -6.14 -4.42 2.91
C TRP A 347 -7.07 -3.42 2.24
N ARG A 348 -6.51 -2.44 1.51
CA ARG A 348 -7.29 -1.34 0.91
C ARG A 348 -8.31 -1.83 -0.12
N PHE A 349 -8.10 -3.01 -0.70
CA PHE A 349 -8.99 -3.67 -1.66
C PHE A 349 -9.80 -4.83 -1.07
N SER A 350 -9.61 -5.16 0.21
CA SER A 350 -10.42 -6.19 0.89
C SER A 350 -11.77 -5.59 1.29
N ASN A 351 -12.59 -5.14 0.33
CA ASN A 351 -13.95 -4.59 0.50
C ASN A 351 -14.92 -5.66 1.05
N ASP A 352 -14.57 -6.21 2.21
CA ASP A 352 -15.31 -7.18 2.98
C ASP A 352 -15.31 -8.62 2.44
N ASN A 353 -14.47 -8.94 1.45
CA ASN A 353 -14.22 -10.30 0.92
C ASN A 353 -13.55 -11.27 1.93
N GLY A 354 -13.57 -10.95 3.23
CA GLY A 354 -13.19 -11.88 4.28
C GLY A 354 -11.71 -12.29 4.34
N TYR A 355 -10.77 -11.52 3.81
CA TYR A 355 -9.34 -11.78 3.99
C TYR A 355 -8.58 -10.61 4.62
N VAL A 356 -7.40 -10.92 5.15
CA VAL A 356 -6.43 -9.95 5.69
C VAL A 356 -5.10 -10.10 4.97
N GLY A 357 -4.33 -9.02 4.90
CA GLY A 357 -3.08 -8.97 4.16
C GLY A 357 -1.89 -8.53 5.00
N ALA A 358 -0.72 -9.00 4.61
CA ALA A 358 0.58 -8.57 5.13
C ALA A 358 1.50 -8.26 3.95
N MET A 359 1.89 -6.99 3.80
CA MET A 359 2.77 -6.48 2.74
C MET A 359 4.23 -6.37 3.25
N LEU A 360 5.18 -6.13 2.33
CA LEU A 360 6.59 -5.83 2.64
C LEU A 360 6.77 -4.95 3.89
N ALA A 361 6.10 -3.80 3.91
CA ALA A 361 6.22 -2.78 4.97
C ALA A 361 5.30 -3.00 6.18
N ASP A 362 4.52 -4.09 6.19
CA ASP A 362 3.57 -4.44 7.24
C ASP A 362 4.10 -5.60 8.10
N GLY A 363 5.43 -5.74 8.18
CA GLY A 363 6.11 -6.73 9.03
C GLY A 363 6.26 -8.11 8.39
N PHE A 364 5.80 -8.30 7.15
CA PHE A 364 5.90 -9.58 6.44
C PHE A 364 7.32 -9.91 5.99
N PHE A 365 8.08 -8.92 5.50
CA PHE A 365 9.41 -9.15 4.94
C PHE A 365 10.47 -9.31 6.04
N ASN A 366 11.01 -10.52 6.15
CA ASN A 366 11.89 -10.97 7.24
C ASN A 366 13.06 -11.81 6.69
N PRO A 367 14.11 -12.08 7.49
CA PRO A 367 15.30 -12.80 7.02
C PRO A 367 15.02 -14.20 6.44
N LEU A 368 14.10 -14.97 7.01
CA LEU A 368 13.71 -16.28 6.46
C LEU A 368 13.04 -16.13 5.09
N LEU A 369 12.14 -15.16 4.91
CA LEU A 369 11.49 -14.93 3.62
C LEU A 369 12.48 -14.44 2.56
N VAL A 370 13.47 -13.63 2.95
CA VAL A 370 14.59 -13.25 2.07
C VAL A 370 15.33 -14.52 1.62
N GLN A 371 15.71 -15.39 2.56
CA GLN A 371 16.42 -16.64 2.24
C GLN A 371 15.60 -17.55 1.31
N ILE A 372 14.29 -17.69 1.56
CA ILE A 372 13.39 -18.48 0.71
C ILE A 372 13.33 -17.88 -0.70
N SER A 373 13.11 -16.57 -0.82
CA SER A 373 13.03 -15.89 -2.13
C SER A 373 14.33 -16.04 -2.93
N GLU A 374 15.48 -15.82 -2.29
CA GLU A 374 16.80 -15.97 -2.91
C GLU A 374 17.04 -17.42 -3.37
N ALA A 375 16.65 -18.39 -2.55
CA ALA A 375 16.87 -19.80 -2.85
C ALA A 375 15.91 -20.34 -3.92
N VAL A 376 14.64 -19.93 -3.95
CA VAL A 376 13.72 -20.25 -5.06
C VAL A 376 14.28 -19.70 -6.38
N ARG A 377 14.69 -18.42 -6.37
CA ARG A 377 15.29 -17.80 -7.55
C ARG A 377 16.56 -18.52 -8.00
N ALA A 378 17.42 -18.91 -7.07
CA ALA A 378 18.66 -19.62 -7.38
C ALA A 378 18.40 -21.03 -7.92
N ALA A 379 17.39 -21.73 -7.39
CA ALA A 379 17.01 -23.07 -7.85
C ALA A 379 16.51 -23.04 -9.30
N PHE A 380 15.70 -22.04 -9.66
CA PHE A 380 15.09 -21.94 -11.00
C PHE A 380 15.70 -20.79 -11.83
N LEU A 381 17.02 -20.63 -11.78
CA LEU A 381 17.70 -19.46 -12.34
C LEU A 381 17.36 -19.19 -13.83
N ASP A 382 17.13 -20.22 -14.63
CA ASP A 382 16.76 -20.07 -16.04
C ASP A 382 15.39 -19.40 -16.22
N ILE A 383 14.42 -19.68 -15.33
CA ILE A 383 13.09 -19.05 -15.33
C ILE A 383 13.22 -17.58 -14.88
N PHE A 384 13.95 -17.34 -13.79
CA PHE A 384 14.03 -16.00 -13.19
C PHE A 384 15.02 -15.06 -13.89
N GLY A 385 16.03 -15.60 -14.57
CA GLY A 385 17.11 -14.83 -15.20
C GLY A 385 17.67 -13.71 -14.30
N PRO A 386 17.78 -12.47 -14.80
CA PRO A 386 18.29 -11.33 -14.04
C PRO A 386 17.26 -10.75 -13.05
N HIS A 387 16.00 -11.17 -13.12
CA HIS A 387 14.91 -10.56 -12.37
C HIS A 387 15.10 -10.77 -10.87
N ARG A 388 15.00 -9.68 -10.11
CA ARG A 388 15.11 -9.65 -8.64
C ARG A 388 13.74 -9.44 -8.04
N LEU A 389 13.56 -9.88 -6.79
CA LEU A 389 12.34 -9.62 -6.04
C LEU A 389 12.03 -8.11 -6.02
N GLN A 390 10.83 -7.74 -6.45
CA GLN A 390 10.33 -6.37 -6.46
C GLN A 390 9.21 -6.16 -5.46
N GLN A 391 8.36 -7.17 -5.23
CA GLN A 391 7.25 -7.12 -4.28
C GLN A 391 7.00 -8.49 -3.66
N THR A 392 6.46 -8.50 -2.44
CA THR A 392 5.89 -9.72 -1.85
C THR A 392 4.82 -9.37 -0.83
N TRP A 393 3.83 -10.25 -0.72
CA TRP A 393 2.76 -10.15 0.26
C TRP A 393 2.23 -11.55 0.61
N ALA A 394 1.43 -11.60 1.67
CA ALA A 394 0.63 -12.76 1.99
C ALA A 394 -0.82 -12.37 2.24
N PHE A 395 -1.75 -13.24 1.86
CA PHE A 395 -3.16 -13.14 2.21
C PHE A 395 -3.61 -14.32 3.05
N LYS A 396 -4.33 -14.04 4.12
CA LYS A 396 -4.95 -15.02 5.02
C LYS A 396 -6.47 -14.86 4.93
N HIS A 397 -7.12 -15.87 4.37
CA HIS A 397 -8.54 -15.81 4.03
C HIS A 397 -9.44 -16.35 5.14
N SER A 398 -10.73 -16.01 5.08
CA SER A 398 -11.77 -16.66 5.86
C SER A 398 -12.18 -17.99 5.24
N GLU A 399 -12.93 -18.75 6.01
CA GLU A 399 -13.25 -20.15 5.77
C GLU A 399 -13.99 -20.39 4.44
N HIS A 400 -14.91 -19.49 4.11
CA HIS A 400 -15.77 -19.56 2.92
C HIS A 400 -15.85 -18.18 2.28
N VAL A 401 -14.99 -17.93 1.30
CA VAL A 401 -14.93 -16.66 0.57
C VAL A 401 -14.63 -16.91 -0.90
N GLU A 402 -15.16 -16.04 -1.75
CA GLU A 402 -14.63 -15.90 -3.11
C GLU A 402 -13.17 -15.43 -3.02
N GLY A 403 -12.33 -15.96 -3.89
CA GLY A 403 -10.93 -15.57 -3.98
C GLY A 403 -10.76 -14.12 -4.41
N VAL A 404 -9.51 -13.69 -4.49
CA VAL A 404 -9.13 -12.47 -5.22
C VAL A 404 -9.65 -12.57 -6.66
N PRO A 405 -10.43 -11.58 -7.14
CA PRO A 405 -10.97 -11.53 -8.50
C PRO A 405 -9.90 -11.57 -9.59
N ILE A 406 -10.34 -11.62 -10.84
CA ILE A 406 -9.45 -11.67 -11.99
C ILE A 406 -8.60 -10.39 -12.12
N HIS A 407 -7.29 -10.57 -12.31
CA HIS A 407 -6.31 -9.49 -12.46
C HIS A 407 -5.03 -10.01 -13.14
N ALA A 408 -4.05 -9.13 -13.34
CA ALA A 408 -2.68 -9.48 -13.67
C ALA A 408 -1.73 -8.57 -12.88
N ASP A 409 -0.55 -9.11 -12.54
CA ASP A 409 0.43 -8.45 -11.68
C ASP A 409 1.54 -7.83 -12.53
N SER A 410 1.97 -6.61 -12.22
CA SER A 410 3.01 -5.93 -12.99
C SER A 410 4.42 -6.37 -12.56
N ALA A 411 4.89 -7.49 -13.10
CA ALA A 411 6.23 -8.04 -12.92
C ALA A 411 6.63 -8.91 -14.11
N ALA A 412 7.81 -9.54 -14.08
CA ALA A 412 8.19 -10.53 -15.09
C ALA A 412 7.80 -11.95 -14.66
N VAL A 413 8.07 -12.31 -13.40
CA VAL A 413 7.76 -13.65 -12.87
C VAL A 413 6.94 -13.53 -11.58
N ASN A 414 5.83 -14.28 -11.53
CA ASN A 414 4.95 -14.40 -10.38
C ASN A 414 5.14 -15.77 -9.71
N VAL A 415 5.25 -15.78 -8.38
CA VAL A 415 5.35 -17.00 -7.59
C VAL A 415 4.31 -16.99 -6.48
N ASN A 416 3.45 -18.01 -6.44
CA ASN A 416 2.48 -18.22 -5.36
C ASN A 416 2.82 -19.48 -4.56
N LEU A 417 3.19 -19.33 -3.29
CA LEU A 417 3.48 -20.41 -2.33
C LEU A 417 2.30 -20.65 -1.39
N TYR A 418 1.84 -21.89 -1.32
CA TYR A 418 0.77 -22.32 -0.40
C TYR A 418 1.32 -22.99 0.84
N THR A 419 0.83 -22.59 2.01
CA THR A 419 1.43 -23.01 3.28
C THR A 419 0.47 -23.74 4.21
N THR A 420 -0.85 -23.54 4.02
CA THR A 420 -1.93 -24.17 4.80
C THR A 420 -1.94 -25.70 4.61
N PRO A 421 -2.17 -26.51 5.65
CA PRO A 421 -2.18 -27.97 5.54
C PRO A 421 -3.27 -28.46 4.58
N ASP A 422 -3.02 -29.56 3.88
CA ASP A 422 -3.94 -30.13 2.90
C ASP A 422 -5.30 -30.51 3.51
N ASP A 423 -5.28 -31.07 4.72
CA ASP A 423 -6.49 -31.50 5.44
C ASP A 423 -7.37 -30.32 5.89
N ALA A 424 -6.90 -29.08 5.76
CA ALA A 424 -7.71 -27.89 5.99
C ALA A 424 -8.64 -27.58 4.81
N ASN A 425 -8.28 -27.98 3.59
CA ASN A 425 -9.10 -27.77 2.40
C ASN A 425 -10.23 -28.81 2.36
N LEU A 426 -11.47 -28.35 2.31
CA LEU A 426 -12.67 -29.19 2.24
C LEU A 426 -13.03 -29.59 0.81
N ASP A 427 -12.38 -28.98 -0.19
CA ASP A 427 -12.55 -29.28 -1.60
C ASP A 427 -11.17 -29.37 -2.29
N PRO A 428 -10.63 -30.60 -2.45
CA PRO A 428 -9.25 -30.79 -2.92
C PRO A 428 -9.01 -30.32 -4.37
N GLU A 429 -10.08 -30.04 -5.13
CA GLU A 429 -9.99 -29.57 -6.52
C GLU A 429 -9.94 -28.03 -6.64
N THR A 430 -10.06 -27.30 -5.51
CA THR A 430 -10.09 -25.84 -5.47
C THR A 430 -9.08 -25.26 -4.45
N GLY A 431 -9.23 -23.99 -4.04
CA GLY A 431 -8.40 -23.36 -3.02
C GLY A 431 -7.09 -22.71 -3.48
N GLY A 432 -6.66 -23.02 -4.71
CA GLY A 432 -5.38 -22.59 -5.27
C GLY A 432 -5.48 -21.31 -6.12
N ILE A 433 -5.12 -21.41 -7.40
CA ILE A 433 -5.11 -20.31 -8.38
C ILE A 433 -5.62 -20.82 -9.73
N VAL A 434 -6.29 -19.94 -10.49
CA VAL A 434 -6.62 -20.16 -11.89
C VAL A 434 -5.82 -19.16 -12.72
N VAL A 435 -5.05 -19.66 -13.68
CA VAL A 435 -4.22 -18.86 -14.59
C VAL A 435 -4.71 -19.10 -16.01
N TRP A 436 -4.95 -18.04 -16.76
CA TRP A 436 -5.29 -18.14 -18.18
C TRP A 436 -4.01 -18.04 -19.02
N ASP A 437 -3.97 -18.73 -20.14
CA ASP A 437 -2.87 -18.71 -21.13
C ASP A 437 -2.76 -17.41 -21.92
N THR A 438 -3.33 -16.32 -21.41
CA THR A 438 -3.45 -15.03 -22.07
C THR A 438 -2.97 -13.93 -21.15
N ALA A 439 -2.06 -13.10 -21.66
CA ALA A 439 -1.56 -11.91 -21.00
C ALA A 439 -2.60 -10.79 -20.97
N ALA A 440 -2.57 -9.97 -19.90
CA ALA A 440 -3.36 -8.75 -19.86
C ALA A 440 -2.89 -7.77 -20.97
N PRO A 441 -3.82 -7.05 -21.64
CA PRO A 441 -3.45 -6.12 -22.71
C PRO A 441 -2.41 -5.07 -22.26
N LEU A 442 -1.42 -4.82 -23.12
CA LEU A 442 -0.32 -3.88 -22.84
C LEU A 442 -0.78 -2.42 -22.80
N ASP A 443 -1.84 -2.08 -23.53
CA ASP A 443 -2.43 -0.74 -23.58
C ASP A 443 -3.33 -0.43 -22.37
N TRP A 444 -3.59 -1.41 -21.50
CA TRP A 444 -4.39 -1.22 -20.30
C TRP A 444 -3.51 -0.81 -19.12
N ASP A 445 -3.95 0.23 -18.41
CA ASP A 445 -3.30 0.65 -17.18
C ASP A 445 -3.60 -0.31 -16.01
N PHE A 446 -2.80 -0.17 -14.95
CA PHE A 446 -2.95 -0.98 -13.75
C PHE A 446 -4.35 -0.89 -13.13
N ALA A 447 -4.99 0.28 -13.17
CA ALA A 447 -6.30 0.47 -12.56
C ALA A 447 -7.36 -0.32 -13.32
N LYS A 448 -7.36 -0.26 -14.65
CA LYS A 448 -8.28 -1.02 -15.50
C LYS A 448 -8.11 -2.52 -15.29
N ILE A 449 -6.87 -3.02 -15.32
CA ILE A 449 -6.57 -4.44 -15.12
C ILE A 449 -7.05 -4.95 -13.74
N ASN A 450 -6.99 -4.12 -12.70
CA ASN A 450 -7.29 -4.55 -11.33
C ASN A 450 -8.73 -4.22 -10.86
N THR A 451 -9.55 -3.57 -11.69
CA THR A 451 -10.89 -3.14 -11.28
C THR A 451 -12.01 -3.43 -12.29
N ASP A 452 -11.70 -3.63 -13.57
CA ASP A 452 -12.68 -3.91 -14.62
C ASP A 452 -12.67 -5.40 -15.02
N GLU A 453 -13.17 -6.23 -14.11
CA GLU A 453 -13.27 -7.69 -14.27
C GLU A 453 -14.07 -8.07 -15.52
N ASP A 454 -15.19 -7.40 -15.77
CA ASP A 454 -16.03 -7.66 -16.93
C ASP A 454 -15.28 -7.44 -18.25
N ALA A 455 -14.42 -6.41 -18.32
CA ALA A 455 -13.60 -6.19 -19.51
C ALA A 455 -12.55 -7.28 -19.69
N LEU A 456 -11.89 -7.73 -18.61
CA LEU A 456 -10.94 -8.84 -18.67
C LEU A 456 -11.62 -10.14 -19.11
N LEU A 457 -12.77 -10.49 -18.54
CA LEU A 457 -13.52 -11.68 -18.93
C LEU A 457 -13.93 -11.66 -20.40
N ARG A 458 -14.47 -10.53 -20.89
CA ARG A 458 -14.78 -10.37 -22.33
C ARG A 458 -13.54 -10.49 -23.21
N HIS A 459 -12.39 -9.98 -22.75
CA HIS A 459 -11.14 -10.11 -23.49
C HIS A 459 -10.73 -11.58 -23.61
N LEU A 460 -10.71 -12.32 -22.50
CA LEU A 460 -10.39 -13.75 -22.46
C LEU A 460 -11.33 -14.59 -23.34
N GLU A 461 -12.63 -14.32 -23.28
CA GLU A 461 -13.62 -14.97 -24.16
C GLU A 461 -13.36 -14.66 -25.64
N SER A 462 -13.04 -13.41 -25.97
CA SER A 462 -12.82 -12.99 -27.37
C SER A 462 -11.61 -13.64 -28.04
N VAL A 463 -10.59 -13.99 -27.25
CA VAL A 463 -9.38 -14.66 -27.74
C VAL A 463 -9.43 -16.17 -27.56
N GLY A 464 -10.48 -16.72 -26.93
CA GLY A 464 -10.62 -18.15 -26.67
C GLY A 464 -9.61 -18.67 -25.65
N ALA A 465 -9.28 -17.88 -24.63
CA ALA A 465 -8.27 -18.21 -23.62
C ALA A 465 -8.60 -19.51 -22.86
N THR A 466 -7.58 -20.31 -22.58
CA THR A 466 -7.71 -21.54 -21.78
C THR A 466 -7.41 -21.24 -20.32
N ALA A 467 -8.33 -21.63 -19.43
CA ALA A 467 -8.13 -21.54 -17.99
C ALA A 467 -7.40 -22.80 -17.45
N HIS A 468 -6.25 -22.60 -16.82
CA HIS A 468 -5.50 -23.62 -16.11
C HIS A 468 -5.77 -23.47 -14.61
N ARG A 469 -6.54 -24.40 -14.03
CA ARG A 469 -6.82 -24.44 -12.60
C ARG A 469 -5.76 -25.26 -11.88
N ILE A 470 -5.12 -24.68 -10.88
CA ILE A 470 -4.14 -25.34 -10.02
C ILE A 470 -4.71 -25.38 -8.60
N PRO A 471 -5.12 -26.56 -8.09
CA PRO A 471 -5.67 -26.68 -6.74
C PRO A 471 -4.64 -26.36 -5.65
N HIS A 472 -5.14 -26.03 -4.46
CA HIS A 472 -4.30 -25.86 -3.28
C HIS A 472 -3.59 -27.17 -2.92
N ARG A 473 -2.30 -27.06 -2.58
CA ARG A 473 -1.54 -28.09 -1.88
C ARG A 473 -0.51 -27.44 -0.97
N GLN A 474 -0.33 -27.93 0.24
CA GLN A 474 0.69 -27.47 1.16
C GLN A 474 2.06 -27.64 0.54
N ASN A 475 2.93 -26.63 0.69
CA ASN A 475 4.29 -26.65 0.18
C ASN A 475 4.40 -26.69 -1.35
N ARG A 476 3.34 -26.24 -2.05
CA ARG A 476 3.33 -26.03 -3.49
C ARG A 476 3.70 -24.58 -3.82
N ILE A 477 4.55 -24.38 -4.83
CA ILE A 477 4.61 -23.11 -5.56
C ILE A 477 4.03 -23.25 -6.97
N VAL A 478 3.44 -22.17 -7.45
CA VAL A 478 3.10 -21.96 -8.86
C VAL A 478 3.96 -20.80 -9.36
N ILE A 479 4.77 -21.05 -10.37
CA ILE A 479 5.62 -20.05 -11.04
C ILE A 479 5.03 -19.81 -12.42
N PHE A 480 4.79 -18.56 -12.79
CA PHE A 480 4.23 -18.21 -14.09
C PHE A 480 4.65 -16.81 -14.55
N ASP A 481 4.52 -16.53 -15.84
CA ASP A 481 4.64 -15.15 -16.37
C ASP A 481 3.59 -14.25 -15.70
N SER A 482 4.06 -13.18 -15.06
CA SER A 482 3.20 -12.30 -14.26
C SER A 482 2.18 -11.51 -15.09
N ASP A 483 2.39 -11.38 -16.40
CA ASP A 483 1.45 -10.72 -17.30
C ASP A 483 0.19 -11.54 -17.55
N LEU A 484 0.21 -12.84 -17.26
CA LEU A 484 -0.93 -13.71 -17.43
C LEU A 484 -2.07 -13.34 -16.49
N VAL A 485 -3.27 -13.31 -17.08
CA VAL A 485 -4.50 -13.06 -16.32
C VAL A 485 -4.73 -14.23 -15.37
N HIS A 486 -5.03 -13.95 -14.11
CA HIS A 486 -5.22 -14.96 -13.08
C HIS A 486 -6.19 -14.50 -11.99
N ARG A 487 -6.70 -15.47 -11.21
CA ARG A 487 -7.51 -15.22 -10.01
C ARG A 487 -7.21 -16.24 -8.93
N THR A 488 -7.44 -15.87 -7.67
CA THR A 488 -7.50 -16.90 -6.62
C THR A 488 -8.80 -17.67 -6.77
N ASP A 489 -8.71 -19.00 -6.67
CA ASP A 489 -9.88 -19.85 -6.81
C ASP A 489 -10.83 -19.76 -5.60
N ASP A 490 -11.99 -20.39 -5.70
CA ASP A 490 -12.96 -20.44 -4.60
C ASP A 490 -12.36 -21.16 -3.39
N LEU A 491 -12.60 -20.63 -2.19
CA LEU A 491 -11.99 -21.11 -0.97
C LEU A 491 -13.03 -21.79 -0.07
N ARG A 492 -12.82 -23.08 0.21
CA ARG A 492 -13.62 -23.87 1.16
C ARG A 492 -12.71 -24.56 2.16
N PHE A 493 -12.47 -23.91 3.30
CA PHE A 493 -11.53 -24.39 4.31
C PHE A 493 -12.23 -24.63 5.65
N ARG A 494 -11.73 -25.59 6.42
CA ARG A 494 -12.22 -25.88 7.77
C ARG A 494 -12.16 -24.62 8.65
N PRO A 495 -13.13 -24.44 9.55
CA PRO A 495 -13.03 -23.40 10.57
C PRO A 495 -11.78 -23.53 11.44
N GLY A 496 -11.29 -22.39 11.91
CA GLY A 496 -10.18 -22.31 12.86
C GLY A 496 -8.96 -21.56 12.31
N TYR A 497 -8.20 -20.95 13.22
CA TYR A 497 -7.14 -20.01 12.90
C TYR A 497 -6.03 -20.61 12.00
N LEU A 498 -5.65 -21.85 12.28
CA LEU A 498 -4.58 -22.58 11.58
C LEU A 498 -5.02 -23.23 10.26
N ASN A 499 -6.33 -23.31 10.04
CA ASN A 499 -6.95 -23.88 8.84
C ASN A 499 -7.23 -22.81 7.77
N ARG A 500 -7.11 -21.53 8.10
CA ARG A 500 -7.26 -20.43 7.15
C ARG A 500 -6.27 -20.57 6.00
N ARG A 501 -6.75 -20.38 4.77
CA ARG A 501 -5.93 -20.45 3.56
C ARG A 501 -4.97 -19.26 3.52
N ILE A 502 -3.67 -19.57 3.54
CA ILE A 502 -2.56 -18.62 3.44
C ILE A 502 -1.73 -18.93 2.19
N ASN A 503 -1.60 -17.93 1.32
CA ASN A 503 -0.57 -17.92 0.28
C ASN A 503 0.43 -16.78 0.53
N VAL A 504 1.63 -16.98 0.00
CA VAL A 504 2.64 -15.95 -0.17
C VAL A 504 2.80 -15.71 -1.66
N THR A 505 2.70 -14.46 -2.09
CA THR A 505 2.97 -14.06 -3.47
C THR A 505 4.30 -13.30 -3.51
N MET A 506 5.15 -13.63 -4.48
CA MET A 506 6.43 -12.98 -4.72
C MET A 506 6.53 -12.60 -6.19
N LEU A 507 6.83 -11.34 -6.47
CA LEU A 507 6.97 -10.79 -7.81
C LEU A 507 8.43 -10.44 -8.09
N TYR A 508 8.94 -10.87 -9.25
CA TYR A 508 10.32 -10.66 -9.67
C TYR A 508 10.37 -9.89 -10.98
N GLY A 509 11.28 -8.91 -11.06
CA GLY A 509 11.45 -8.09 -12.26
C GLY A 509 10.30 -7.11 -12.49
N ARG A 510 10.39 -6.34 -13.58
CA ARG A 510 9.32 -5.43 -14.00
C ARG A 510 8.65 -5.97 -15.25
N ARG A 511 7.37 -5.62 -15.42
CA ARG A 511 6.57 -5.93 -16.61
C ARG A 511 7.26 -5.51 -17.92
N THR A 512 8.02 -4.42 -17.92
CA THR A 512 8.76 -3.95 -19.12
C THR A 512 10.02 -4.75 -19.44
N ASP A 513 10.42 -5.67 -18.56
CA ASP A 513 11.62 -6.49 -18.74
C ASP A 513 11.31 -7.79 -19.50
N THR A 514 10.02 -8.13 -19.68
CA THR A 514 9.59 -9.21 -20.58
C THR A 514 9.72 -8.67 -22.01
N GLY A 515 10.40 -9.42 -22.89
CA GLY A 515 10.76 -8.97 -24.24
C GLY A 515 9.59 -8.97 -25.23
N HIS A 516 8.38 -8.61 -24.80
CA HIS A 516 7.15 -8.62 -25.61
C HIS A 516 6.84 -7.28 -26.26
#